data_AF-A0A355DNL0-F1
#
_entry.id   AF-A0A355DNL0-F1
#
_cell.length_a   1.000
_cell.length_b   1.000
_cell.length_c   1.000
_cell.angle_alpha   90.00
_cell.angle_beta   90.00
_cell.angle_gamma   90.00
#
_symmetry.space_group_name_H-M   'P 1'
#
loop_
_entity.id
_entity.type
_entity.pdbx_description
1 polymer ?
#
loop_
_entity_poly.entity_id
_entity_poly.type
_entity_poly.pdbx_seq_one_letter_code
_entity_poly.pdbx_strand_id
1 'polypeptide(L)' 'MIDREQVRKVANLARLELTPEEEEQFLPQLNGILDYFQQLSELDTQDVPPTTRAIDV' A
#
# COMPACT_ATOMS: atom_id res chain seq x y z
N MET A 1 -1.16 -9.49 4.15
CA MET A 1 -2.61 -9.41 4.43
C MET A 1 -2.84 -8.38 5.52
N ILE A 2 -3.71 -7.42 5.28
CA ILE A 2 -4.05 -6.33 6.21
C ILE A 2 -5.43 -6.53 6.84
N ASP A 3 -5.60 -5.99 8.06
CA ASP A 3 -6.86 -6.02 8.83
C ASP A 3 -7.62 -4.67 8.79
N ARG A 4 -8.85 -4.66 9.35
CA ARG A 4 -9.71 -3.46 9.39
C ARG A 4 -9.08 -2.32 10.20
N GLU A 5 -8.33 -2.65 11.25
CA GLU A 5 -7.66 -1.66 12.08
C GLU A 5 -6.56 -0.93 11.28
N GLN A 6 -5.82 -1.68 10.46
CA GLN A 6 -4.83 -1.12 9.55
C GLN A 6 -5.47 -0.23 8.48
N VAL A 7 -6.62 -0.61 7.90
CA VAL A 7 -7.36 0.25 6.97
C VAL A 7 -7.74 1.58 7.64
N ARG A 8 -8.29 1.53 8.86
CA ARG A 8 -8.60 2.73 9.66
C ARG A 8 -7.37 3.59 9.94
N LYS A 9 -6.26 2.95 10.31
CA LYS A 9 -5.01 3.63 10.62
C LYS A 9 -4.47 4.36 9.39
N VAL A 10 -4.47 3.71 8.22
CA VAL A 10 -4.02 4.31 6.96
C VAL A 10 -4.94 5.46 6.55
N ALA A 11 -6.26 5.29 6.67
CA ALA A 11 -7.22 6.34 6.40
C ALA A 11 -7.01 7.58 7.29
N ASN A 12 -6.77 7.38 8.59
CA ASN A 12 -6.47 8.46 9.53
C ASN A 12 -5.18 9.20 9.14
N LEU A 13 -4.10 8.46 8.81
CA LEU A 13 -2.84 9.05 8.33
C LEU A 13 -3.02 9.87 7.03
N ALA A 14 -3.91 9.41 6.15
CA ALA A 14 -4.28 10.08 4.91
C ALA A 14 -5.33 11.21 5.10
N ARG A 15 -5.82 11.43 6.33
CA ARG A 15 -6.90 12.38 6.67
C ARG A 15 -8.20 12.09 5.90
N LEU A 16 -8.50 10.82 5.68
CA LEU A 16 -9.74 10.34 5.08
C LEU A 16 -10.66 9.83 6.19
N GLU A 17 -11.91 10.27 6.17
CA GLU A 17 -12.98 9.74 7.00
C GLU A 17 -13.68 8.63 6.20
N LEU A 18 -13.76 7.43 6.75
CA LEU A 18 -14.37 6.27 6.12
C LEU A 18 -15.61 5.84 6.90
N THR A 19 -16.67 5.45 6.20
CA THR A 19 -17.81 4.79 6.83
C THR A 19 -17.50 3.31 7.08
N PRO A 20 -18.23 2.63 7.99
CA PRO A 20 -18.07 1.19 8.21
C PRO A 20 -18.27 0.34 6.95
N GLU A 21 -19.14 0.78 6.04
CA GLU A 21 -19.41 0.09 4.77
C GLU A 21 -18.21 0.22 3.80
N GLU A 22 -17.62 1.42 3.72
CA GLU A 22 -16.43 1.68 2.92
C GLU A 22 -15.21 0.90 3.44
N GLU A 23 -15.07 0.76 4.76
CA GLU A 23 -14.01 -0.06 5.36
C GLU A 23 -14.12 -1.53 4.94
N GLU A 24 -15.33 -2.09 4.91
CA GLU A 24 -15.57 -3.46 4.44
C GLU A 24 -15.29 -3.62 2.95
N GLN A 25 -15.58 -2.59 2.16
CA GLN A 25 -15.34 -2.59 0.73
C GLN A 25 -13.84 -2.43 0.40
N PHE A 26 -13.11 -1.58 1.11
CA PHE A 26 -11.71 -1.28 0.84
C PHE A 26 -10.75 -2.35 1.36
N LEU A 27 -11.10 -3.08 2.41
CA LEU A 27 -10.27 -4.17 2.94
C LEU A 27 -9.86 -5.22 1.88
N PRO A 28 -10.77 -5.84 1.12
CA PRO A 28 -10.40 -6.81 0.09
C PRO A 28 -9.66 -6.16 -1.09
N GLN A 29 -9.98 -4.91 -1.44
CA GLN A 29 -9.33 -4.21 -2.55
C GLN A 29 -7.87 -3.89 -2.24
N LEU A 30 -7.59 -3.37 -1.04
CA LEU A 30 -6.24 -3.07 -0.58
C LEU A 30 -5.41 -4.34 -0.42
N ASN A 31 -6.00 -5.44 0.07
CA ASN A 31 -5.33 -6.74 0.10
C ASN A 31 -4.94 -7.20 -1.31
N GLY A 32 -5.85 -7.13 -2.29
CA GLY A 32 -5.52 -7.52 -3.67
C GLY A 32 -4.42 -6.66 -4.30
N ILE A 33 -4.38 -5.36 -4.01
CA ILE A 33 -3.30 -4.47 -4.46
C ILE A 33 -1.96 -4.90 -3.86
N LEU A 34 -1.91 -5.14 -2.55
CA LEU A 34 -0.69 -5.57 -1.85
C LEU A 34 -0.18 -6.93 -2.35
N ASP A 35 -1.10 -7.87 -2.60
CA ASP A 35 -0.77 -9.18 -3.16
C ASP A 35 -0.19 -9.04 -4.57
N TYR A 36 -0.70 -8.13 -5.39
CA TYR A 36 -0.11 -7.82 -6.70
C TYR A 36 1.32 -7.26 -6.58
N PHE A 37 1.55 -6.33 -5.66
CA PHE A 37 2.89 -5.79 -5.40
C PHE A 37 3.88 -6.83 -4.88
N GLN A 38 3.41 -7.93 -4.29
CA GLN A 38 4.27 -9.00 -3.79
C GLN A 38 5.11 -9.65 -4.91
N GLN A 39 4.65 -9.60 -6.16
CA GLN A 39 5.42 -10.04 -7.34
C GLN A 39 6.75 -9.30 -7.48
N LEU A 40 6.84 -8.03 -7.04
CA LEU A 40 8.09 -7.27 -7.07
C LEU A 40 9.13 -7.79 -6.07
N SER A 41 8.72 -8.56 -5.06
CA SER A 41 9.63 -9.14 -4.07
C SER A 41 10.48 -10.27 -4.64
N GLU A 42 10.16 -10.76 -5.84
CA GLU A 42 10.93 -11.78 -6.55
C GLU A 42 12.21 -11.22 -7.18
N LEU A 43 12.33 -9.89 -7.28
CA LEU A 43 13.48 -9.21 -7.88
C LEU A 43 14.51 -8.86 -6.80
N ASP A 44 15.78 -9.14 -7.09
CA ASP A 44 16.89 -8.75 -6.21
C ASP A 44 17.21 -7.26 -6.38
N THR A 45 17.15 -6.51 -5.29
CA THR A 45 17.45 -5.07 -5.25
C THR A 45 18.59 -4.73 -4.29
N GLN A 46 19.42 -5.69 -3.86
CA GLN A 46 20.48 -5.45 -2.85
C GLN A 46 21.51 -4.40 -3.28
N ASP A 47 21.94 -4.44 -4.54
CA ASP A 47 23.00 -3.58 -5.07
C ASP A 47 22.47 -2.41 -5.93
N VAL A 48 21.15 -2.20 -5.98
CA VAL A 48 20.53 -1.16 -6.80
C VAL A 48 20.13 0.03 -5.93
N PRO A 49 20.73 1.22 -6.12
CA PRO A 49 20.34 2.41 -5.36
C PRO A 49 18.92 2.88 -5.75
N PRO A 50 18.12 3.39 -4.80
CA PRO A 50 16.77 3.86 -5.07
C PRO A 50 16.78 5.16 -5.90
N THR A 51 16.02 5.17 -6.99
CA THR A 51 15.86 6.36 -7.84
C THR A 51 14.73 7.24 -7.32
N THR A 52 15.05 8.43 -6.78
CA THR A 52 14.07 9.39 -6.25
C THR A 52 13.57 10.40 -7.28
N ARG A 53 14.33 10.63 -8.35
CA ARG A 53 13.98 11.54 -9.44
C ARG A 53 14.49 11.01 -10.77
N ALA A 54 13.73 11.26 -11.84
CA ALA A 54 14.06 10.78 -13.19
C ALA A 54 15.21 11.54 -13.87
N ILE A 55 15.62 12.69 -13.32
CA ILE A 55 16.68 13.55 -13.87
C ILE A 55 17.69 13.78 -12.76
N ASP A 56 18.98 13.70 -13.05
CA ASP A 56 20.06 14.11 -12.14
C ASP A 56 20.41 15.59 -12.42
N VAL A 57 20.45 16.47 -11.39
CA VAL A 57 20.97 17.84 -11.57
C VAL A 57 22.45 17.81 -11.30
#